data_AF-A0A7J6SI42-F1
#
_entry.id   AF-A0A7J6SI42-F1
#
_cell.length_a   1.000
_cell.length_b   1.000
_cell.length_c   1.000
_cell.angle_alpha   90.00
_cell.angle_beta   90.00
_cell.angle_gamma   90.00
#
_symmetry.space_group_name_H-M   'P 1'
#
loop_
_entity.id
_entity.type
_entity.pdbx_description
1 polymer ?
#
loop_
_entity_poly.entity_id
_entity_poly.type
_entity_poly.pdbx_seq_one_letter_code
_entity_poly.pdbx_strand_id
1 'polypeptide(L)'
;MPALQASEEALNKLDKKAIAEVKVYAKPPELVMKTMCAVMTVMDNPPTWAQAKLELNDVNFLHRIKTFDKDNISNTTVKKIEKFTKDPTFTPTAVGKVSVAAGALCQWVHAMKVYAEVFREVEPKRLKLRRAAETLHVKQKQLAEAMEKLQSVQETLAGLKSQFDESNEEKETLTKQAEDLKTKLERAEKLVSGLA
;
A
#
# COMPACT_ATOMS: atom_id res chain seq x y z
N MET A 1 -12.44 6.35 -6.26
CA MET A 1 -13.40 6.85 -5.23
C MET A 1 -14.64 7.36 -5.94
N PRO A 2 -15.86 6.99 -5.50
CA PRO A 2 -17.10 7.32 -6.21
C PRO A 2 -17.30 8.83 -6.46
N ALA A 3 -17.00 9.68 -5.47
CA ALA A 3 -17.13 11.13 -5.60
C ALA A 3 -16.21 11.71 -6.69
N LEU A 4 -15.00 11.15 -6.84
CA LEU A 4 -14.03 11.59 -7.83
C LEU A 4 -14.44 11.17 -9.25
N GLN A 5 -14.91 9.94 -9.41
CA GLN A 5 -15.42 9.44 -10.70
C GLN A 5 -16.64 10.23 -11.17
N ALA A 6 -17.60 10.47 -10.29
CA ALA A 6 -18.77 11.29 -10.60
C ALA A 6 -18.38 12.70 -11.04
N SER A 7 -17.36 13.30 -10.41
CA SER A 7 -16.82 14.58 -10.85
C SER A 7 -16.14 14.50 -12.22
N GLU A 8 -15.31 13.48 -12.47
CA GLU A 8 -14.61 13.33 -13.76
C GLU A 8 -15.62 13.14 -14.91
N GLU A 9 -16.69 12.39 -14.68
CA GLU A 9 -17.79 12.25 -15.62
C GLU A 9 -18.50 13.58 -15.89
N ALA A 10 -18.80 14.35 -14.84
CA ALA A 10 -19.41 15.68 -14.98
C ALA A 10 -18.50 16.62 -15.78
N LEU A 11 -17.19 16.60 -15.54
CA LEU A 11 -16.20 17.38 -16.30
C LEU A 11 -16.02 16.88 -17.74
N ASN A 12 -16.24 15.59 -18.00
CA ASN A 12 -16.20 15.03 -19.35
C ASN A 12 -17.44 15.36 -20.17
N LYS A 13 -18.58 15.55 -19.51
CA LYS A 13 -19.82 16.05 -20.12
C LYS A 13 -19.80 17.57 -20.37
N LEU A 14 -18.81 18.29 -19.85
CA LEU A 14 -18.64 19.71 -20.12
C LEU A 14 -17.93 19.95 -21.44
N ASP A 15 -18.66 20.55 -22.38
CA ASP A 15 -18.11 21.06 -23.63
C ASP A 15 -17.55 22.48 -23.48
N LYS A 16 -16.65 22.86 -24.39
CA LYS A 16 -16.08 24.22 -24.50
C LYS A 16 -17.16 25.31 -24.54
N LYS A 17 -18.35 25.00 -25.05
CA LYS A 17 -19.51 25.91 -25.10
C LYS A 17 -20.05 26.26 -23.71
N ALA A 18 -20.19 25.27 -22.82
CA ALA A 18 -20.68 25.49 -21.46
C ALA A 18 -19.69 26.34 -20.63
N ILE A 19 -18.39 26.18 -20.87
CA ILE A 19 -17.36 27.06 -20.27
C ILE A 19 -17.40 28.47 -20.85
N ALA A 20 -17.67 28.60 -22.16
CA ALA A 20 -17.81 29.90 -22.81
C ALA A 20 -18.98 30.71 -22.21
N GLU A 21 -20.09 30.07 -21.82
CA GLU A 21 -21.21 30.72 -21.13
C GLU A 21 -20.78 31.35 -19.79
N VAL A 22 -19.95 30.64 -19.00
CA VAL A 22 -19.41 31.17 -17.74
C VAL A 22 -18.46 32.33 -17.98
N LYS A 23 -17.70 32.31 -19.08
CA LYS A 23 -16.78 33.38 -19.47
C LYS A 23 -17.51 34.68 -19.89
N VAL A 24 -18.73 34.58 -20.43
CA VAL A 24 -19.48 35.75 -20.94
C VAL A 24 -20.02 36.64 -19.82
N TYR A 25 -20.12 36.14 -18.58
CA TYR A 25 -20.57 36.95 -17.46
C TYR A 25 -19.68 38.19 -17.23
N ALA A 26 -20.25 39.38 -17.39
CA ALA A 26 -19.62 40.65 -17.01
C ALA A 26 -19.61 40.82 -15.49
N LYS A 27 -20.74 40.48 -14.85
CA LYS A 27 -20.90 40.39 -13.39
C LYS A 27 -21.51 39.03 -13.05
N PRO A 28 -20.71 38.04 -12.63
CA PRO A 28 -21.22 36.69 -12.36
C PRO A 28 -22.17 36.69 -11.14
N PRO A 29 -23.16 35.79 -11.11
CA PRO A 29 -23.92 35.51 -9.90
C PRO A 29 -23.00 35.10 -8.75
N GLU A 30 -23.38 35.42 -7.51
CA GLU A 30 -22.55 35.17 -6.33
C GLU A 30 -22.11 33.70 -6.21
N LEU A 31 -23.00 32.76 -6.51
CA LEU A 31 -22.70 31.33 -6.50
C LEU A 31 -21.64 30.93 -7.55
N VAL A 32 -21.70 31.51 -8.74
CA VAL A 32 -20.71 31.25 -9.81
C VAL A 32 -19.37 31.87 -9.42
N MET A 33 -19.37 33.07 -8.86
CA MET A 33 -18.16 33.73 -8.36
C MET A 33 -17.49 32.91 -7.25
N LYS A 34 -18.26 32.47 -6.24
CA LYS A 34 -17.78 31.58 -5.16
C LYS A 34 -17.19 30.30 -5.72
N THR A 35 -17.84 29.68 -6.71
CA THR A 35 -17.35 28.46 -7.36
C THR A 35 -16.00 28.68 -8.03
N MET A 36 -15.86 29.75 -8.80
CA MET A 36 -14.60 30.05 -9.47
C MET A 36 -13.48 30.39 -8.49
N CYS A 37 -13.77 31.17 -7.45
CA CYS A 37 -12.81 31.43 -6.38
C CYS A 37 -12.34 30.13 -5.71
N ALA A 38 -13.24 29.18 -5.50
CA ALA A 38 -12.92 27.87 -4.93
C ALA A 38 -12.04 27.03 -5.89
N VAL A 39 -12.34 27.02 -7.18
CA VAL A 39 -11.49 26.34 -8.21
C VAL A 39 -10.09 26.95 -8.25
N MET A 40 -9.97 28.29 -8.26
CA MET A 40 -8.67 28.96 -8.23
C MET A 40 -7.90 28.62 -6.95
N THR A 41 -8.59 28.50 -5.82
CA THR A 41 -7.97 28.09 -4.55
C THR A 41 -7.40 26.67 -4.64
N VAL A 42 -8.10 25.73 -5.29
CA VAL A 42 -7.58 24.36 -5.52
C VAL A 42 -6.30 24.41 -6.37
N MET A 43 -6.26 25.26 -7.39
CA MET A 43 -5.11 25.44 -8.28
C MET A 43 -3.98 26.29 -7.67
N ASP A 44 -4.08 26.68 -6.39
CA ASP A 44 -3.16 27.58 -5.69
C ASP A 44 -2.99 28.97 -6.35
N ASN A 45 -4.01 29.39 -7.11
CA ASN A 45 -4.09 30.69 -7.74
C ASN A 45 -4.86 31.69 -6.86
N PRO A 46 -4.68 33.01 -7.07
CA PRO A 46 -5.44 34.04 -6.35
C PRO A 46 -6.95 33.84 -6.54
N PRO A 47 -7.76 33.76 -5.46
CA PRO A 47 -9.19 33.51 -5.52
C PRO A 47 -9.97 34.77 -5.91
N THR A 48 -9.62 35.37 -7.05
CA THR A 48 -10.28 36.57 -7.60
C THR A 48 -10.98 36.23 -8.91
N TRP A 49 -12.10 36.90 -9.18
CA TRP A 49 -12.81 36.74 -10.45
C TRP A 49 -11.93 37.13 -11.66
N ALA A 50 -11.07 38.14 -11.51
CA ALA A 50 -10.16 38.56 -12.56
C ALA A 50 -9.20 37.43 -12.97
N GLN A 51 -8.62 36.72 -11.98
CA GLN A 51 -7.78 35.56 -12.28
C GLN A 51 -8.58 34.39 -12.82
N ALA A 52 -9.75 34.10 -12.24
CA ALA A 52 -10.60 33.05 -12.78
C ALA A 52 -10.98 33.30 -14.25
N LYS A 53 -11.24 34.55 -14.62
CA LYS A 53 -11.54 34.94 -16.01
C LYS A 53 -10.34 34.76 -16.93
N LEU A 54 -9.12 34.98 -16.44
CA LEU A 54 -7.89 34.70 -17.19
C LEU A 54 -7.72 33.20 -17.44
N GLU A 55 -7.90 32.39 -16.40
CA GLU A 55 -7.82 30.92 -16.51
C GLU A 55 -8.92 30.35 -17.40
N LEU A 56 -10.14 30.86 -17.31
CA LEU A 56 -11.27 30.47 -18.19
C LEU A 56 -11.06 30.90 -19.65
N ASN A 57 -10.16 31.86 -19.93
CA ASN A 57 -9.78 32.21 -21.31
C ASN A 57 -8.83 31.19 -21.92
N ASP A 58 -8.15 30.38 -21.11
CA ASP A 58 -7.22 29.38 -21.60
C ASP A 58 -7.98 28.14 -22.11
N VAL A 59 -7.66 27.75 -23.34
CA VAL A 59 -8.24 26.59 -24.01
C VAL A 59 -7.88 25.28 -23.30
N ASN A 60 -6.79 25.27 -22.53
CA ASN A 60 -6.29 24.13 -21.77
C ASN A 60 -6.84 24.05 -20.34
N PHE A 61 -7.67 25.00 -19.90
CA PHE A 61 -8.20 25.02 -18.54
C PHE A 61 -8.91 23.72 -18.14
N LEU A 62 -9.82 23.23 -19.00
CA LEU A 62 -10.52 21.97 -18.77
C LEU A 62 -9.56 20.77 -18.72
N HIS A 63 -8.50 20.80 -19.53
CA HIS A 63 -7.49 19.75 -19.50
C HIS A 63 -6.72 19.77 -18.18
N ARG A 64 -6.25 20.94 -17.74
CA ARG A 64 -5.55 21.11 -16.46
C ARG A 64 -6.38 20.65 -15.27
N ILE A 65 -7.68 20.93 -15.26
CA ILE A 65 -8.58 20.47 -14.19
C ILE A 65 -8.74 18.94 -14.19
N LYS A 66 -8.81 18.32 -15.37
CA LYS A 66 -8.90 16.86 -15.51
C LYS A 66 -7.59 16.15 -15.16
N THR A 67 -6.45 16.75 -15.51
CA THR A 67 -5.12 16.21 -15.23
C THR A 67 -4.52 16.75 -13.93
N PHE A 68 -5.32 17.43 -13.11
CA PHE A 68 -4.82 18.06 -11.89
C PHE A 68 -4.26 17.01 -10.93
N ASP A 69 -3.11 17.32 -10.32
CA ASP A 69 -2.47 16.44 -9.35
C ASP A 69 -3.21 16.46 -8.02
N LYS A 70 -4.21 15.58 -7.93
CA LYS A 70 -5.05 15.36 -6.76
C LYS A 70 -4.29 14.87 -5.52
N ASP A 71 -3.09 14.32 -5.68
CA ASP A 71 -2.28 13.80 -4.57
C ASP A 71 -1.46 14.90 -3.89
N ASN A 72 -1.26 16.05 -4.54
CA ASN A 72 -0.43 17.15 -4.06
C ASN A 72 -1.21 18.37 -3.54
N ILE A 73 -2.45 18.17 -3.08
CA ILE A 73 -3.26 19.27 -2.51
C ILE A 73 -2.75 19.62 -1.11
N SER A 74 -2.29 20.86 -0.93
CA SER A 74 -1.77 21.33 0.35
C SER A 74 -2.85 21.47 1.44
N ASN A 75 -2.47 21.28 2.70
CA ASN A 75 -3.39 21.42 3.85
C ASN A 75 -4.00 22.83 3.96
N THR A 76 -3.26 23.86 3.54
CA THR A 76 -3.75 25.24 3.50
C THR A 76 -4.87 25.38 2.49
N THR A 77 -4.72 24.77 1.31
CA THR A 77 -5.73 24.75 0.25
C THR A 77 -6.99 24.00 0.68
N VAL A 78 -6.86 22.80 1.29
CA VAL A 78 -8.02 22.05 1.81
C VAL A 78 -8.81 22.87 2.83
N LYS A 79 -8.13 23.51 3.80
CA LYS A 79 -8.80 24.37 4.80
C LYS A 79 -9.48 25.60 4.19
N LYS A 80 -8.89 26.19 3.15
CA LYS A 80 -9.52 27.31 2.42
C LYS A 80 -10.79 26.82 1.71
N ILE A 81 -10.74 25.68 1.02
CA ILE A 81 -11.89 25.06 0.34
C ILE A 81 -12.98 24.65 1.34
N GLU A 82 -12.60 24.20 2.52
CA GLU A 82 -13.54 23.83 3.59
C GLU A 82 -14.44 25.01 4.00
N LYS A 83 -13.92 26.24 3.99
CA LYS A 83 -14.71 27.45 4.26
C LYS A 83 -15.81 27.68 3.23
N PHE A 84 -15.56 27.32 1.96
CA PHE A 84 -16.55 27.43 0.89
C PHE A 84 -17.55 26.28 0.92
N THR A 85 -17.08 25.06 1.18
CA THR A 85 -17.93 23.84 1.19
C THR A 85 -18.79 23.68 2.45
N LYS A 86 -18.48 24.42 3.53
CA LYS A 86 -19.34 24.55 4.72
C LYS A 86 -20.60 25.39 4.49
N ASP A 87 -20.60 26.25 3.47
CA ASP A 87 -21.77 27.06 3.14
C ASP A 87 -22.84 26.15 2.52
N PRO A 88 -24.03 25.97 3.16
CA PRO A 88 -25.09 25.09 2.66
C PRO A 88 -25.66 25.56 1.31
N THR A 89 -25.38 26.80 0.91
CA THR A 89 -25.76 27.32 -0.42
C THR A 89 -24.81 26.83 -1.52
N PHE A 90 -23.60 26.38 -1.17
CA PHE A 90 -22.56 25.95 -2.10
C PHE A 90 -22.63 24.45 -2.42
N THR A 91 -23.75 24.03 -3.02
CA THR A 91 -23.95 22.66 -3.48
C THR A 91 -23.91 22.55 -5.01
N PRO A 92 -23.39 21.45 -5.58
CA PRO A 92 -23.40 21.23 -7.02
C PRO A 92 -24.79 21.37 -7.65
N THR A 93 -25.84 20.97 -6.92
CA THR A 93 -27.24 21.08 -7.36
C THR A 93 -27.72 22.53 -7.38
N ALA A 94 -27.42 23.34 -6.36
CA ALA A 94 -27.82 24.75 -6.33
C ALA A 94 -27.08 25.57 -7.39
N VAL A 95 -25.77 25.34 -7.53
CA VAL A 95 -24.94 26.01 -8.54
C VAL A 95 -25.32 25.56 -9.95
N GLY A 96 -25.63 24.27 -10.14
CA GLY A 96 -26.05 23.69 -11.42
C GLY A 96 -27.36 24.28 -11.97
N LYS A 97 -28.26 24.75 -11.09
CA LYS A 97 -29.48 25.49 -11.51
C LYS A 97 -29.16 26.86 -12.12
N VAL A 98 -28.06 27.48 -11.72
CA VAL A 98 -27.62 28.78 -12.24
C VAL A 98 -26.76 28.61 -13.48
N SER A 99 -25.82 27.65 -13.45
CA SER A 99 -24.97 27.31 -14.58
C SER A 99 -24.52 25.86 -14.47
N VAL A 100 -24.76 25.10 -15.54
CA VAL A 100 -24.36 23.69 -15.63
C VAL A 100 -22.84 23.53 -15.49
N ALA A 101 -22.07 24.43 -16.12
CA ALA A 101 -20.61 24.46 -16.01
C ALA A 101 -20.12 24.76 -14.60
N ALA A 102 -20.70 25.76 -13.94
CA ALA A 102 -20.35 26.04 -12.55
C ALA A 102 -20.76 24.89 -11.62
N GLY A 103 -21.88 24.21 -11.87
CA GLY A 103 -22.31 23.04 -11.09
C GLY A 103 -21.31 21.89 -11.15
N ALA A 104 -20.82 21.55 -12.34
CA ALA A 104 -19.82 20.50 -12.52
C ALA A 104 -18.45 20.88 -11.92
N LEU A 105 -18.04 22.15 -12.03
CA LEU A 105 -16.82 22.64 -11.36
C LEU A 105 -16.96 22.64 -9.83
N CYS A 106 -18.14 22.98 -9.31
CA CYS A 106 -18.44 22.86 -7.89
C CYS A 106 -18.33 21.40 -7.42
N GLN A 107 -18.91 20.45 -8.16
CA GLN A 107 -18.79 19.03 -7.88
C GLN A 107 -17.32 18.57 -7.83
N TRP A 108 -16.49 19.10 -8.73
CA TRP A 108 -15.06 18.82 -8.74
C TRP A 108 -14.32 19.33 -7.50
N VAL A 109 -14.58 20.56 -7.07
CA VAL A 109 -14.00 21.10 -5.84
C VAL A 109 -14.37 20.24 -4.62
N HIS A 110 -15.64 19.83 -4.51
CA HIS A 110 -16.10 18.93 -3.45
C HIS A 110 -15.41 17.56 -3.52
N ALA A 111 -15.29 16.99 -4.71
CA ALA A 111 -14.59 15.72 -4.90
C ALA A 111 -13.10 15.80 -4.55
N MET A 112 -12.43 16.91 -4.89
CA MET A 112 -11.01 17.15 -4.54
C MET A 112 -10.81 17.29 -3.04
N LYS A 113 -11.73 17.96 -2.32
CA LYS A 113 -11.72 18.01 -0.85
C LYS A 113 -11.82 16.61 -0.24
N VAL A 114 -12.84 15.84 -0.63
CA VAL A 114 -13.07 14.49 -0.10
C VAL A 114 -11.87 13.59 -0.41
N TYR A 115 -11.32 13.67 -1.61
CA TYR A 115 -10.13 12.92 -1.98
C TYR A 115 -8.92 13.29 -1.11
N ALA A 116 -8.65 14.58 -0.90
CA ALA A 116 -7.54 15.03 -0.07
C ALA A 116 -7.68 14.60 1.40
N GLU A 117 -8.90 14.65 1.95
CA GLU A 117 -9.21 14.19 3.32
C GLU A 117 -8.97 12.68 3.47
N VAL A 118 -9.50 11.88 2.53
CA VAL A 118 -9.34 10.42 2.58
C VAL A 118 -7.90 10.02 2.26
N PHE A 119 -7.23 10.67 1.30
CA PHE A 119 -5.83 10.42 0.99
C PHE A 119 -4.95 10.65 2.22
N ARG A 120 -5.20 11.70 3.00
CA ARG A 120 -4.50 11.97 4.26
C ARG A 120 -4.70 10.86 5.31
N GLU A 121 -5.88 10.28 5.41
CA GLU A 121 -6.11 9.16 6.33
C GLU A 121 -5.51 7.84 5.82
N VAL A 122 -5.48 7.67 4.50
CA VAL A 122 -5.05 6.44 3.85
C VAL A 122 -3.53 6.38 3.68
N GLU A 123 -2.84 7.50 3.49
CA GLU A 123 -1.37 7.58 3.37
C GLU A 123 -0.62 6.94 4.56
N PRO A 124 -0.88 7.31 5.83
CA PRO A 124 -0.20 6.68 6.96
C PRO A 124 -0.57 5.20 7.10
N LYS A 125 -1.79 4.81 6.71
CA LYS A 125 -2.22 3.40 6.72
C LYS A 125 -1.50 2.60 5.63
N ARG A 126 -1.34 3.15 4.43
CA ARG A 126 -0.57 2.55 3.32
C ARG A 126 0.91 2.42 3.69
N LEU A 127 1.48 3.42 4.34
CA LEU A 127 2.87 3.36 4.80
C LEU A 127 3.06 2.29 5.87
N LYS A 128 2.15 2.22 6.86
CA LYS A 128 2.15 1.15 7.88
C LYS A 128 2.00 -0.24 7.24
N LEU A 129 1.08 -0.38 6.28
CA LEU A 129 0.87 -1.63 5.55
C LEU A 129 2.13 -2.05 4.80
N ARG A 130 2.78 -1.11 4.09
CA ARG A 130 4.03 -1.38 3.36
C ARG A 130 5.13 -1.87 4.29
N ARG A 131 5.36 -1.18 5.42
CA ARG A 131 6.36 -1.58 6.42
C ARG A 131 6.05 -2.95 7.03
N ALA A 132 4.78 -3.22 7.34
CA ALA A 132 4.35 -4.51 7.87
C ALA A 132 4.54 -5.64 6.85
N ALA A 133 4.21 -5.40 5.58
CA ALA A 133 4.40 -6.36 4.50
C ALA A 133 5.88 -6.66 4.24
N GLU A 134 6.73 -5.64 4.26
CA GLU A 134 8.18 -5.80 4.12
C GLU A 134 8.77 -6.58 5.30
N THR A 135 8.33 -6.28 6.53
CA THR A 135 8.73 -7.02 7.73
C THR A 135 8.29 -8.48 7.65
N LEU A 136 7.05 -8.73 7.22
CA LEU A 136 6.51 -10.08 7.05
C LEU A 136 7.35 -10.87 6.02
N HIS A 137 7.68 -10.26 4.89
CA HIS A 137 8.48 -10.88 3.85
C HIS A 137 9.88 -11.27 4.36
N VAL A 138 10.55 -10.38 5.08
CA VAL A 138 11.85 -10.66 5.72
C VAL A 138 11.72 -11.82 6.71
N LYS A 139 10.68 -11.83 7.55
CA LYS A 139 10.46 -12.89 8.55
C LYS A 139 10.14 -14.24 7.91
N GLN A 140 9.34 -14.26 6.85
CA GLN A 140 9.06 -15.48 6.08
C GLN A 140 10.32 -16.05 5.46
N LYS A 141 11.21 -15.20 4.90
CA LYS A 141 12.50 -15.64 4.37
C LYS A 141 13.38 -16.24 5.48
N GLN A 142 13.50 -15.56 6.62
CA GLN A 142 14.26 -16.07 7.78
C GLN A 142 13.70 -17.41 8.28
N LEU A 143 12.37 -17.57 8.30
CA LEU A 143 11.72 -18.81 8.71
C LEU A 143 12.02 -19.96 7.72
N ALA A 144 11.97 -19.69 6.42
CA ALA A 144 12.31 -20.69 5.40
C ALA A 144 13.78 -21.15 5.52
N GLU A 145 14.72 -20.21 5.66
CA GLU A 145 16.15 -20.52 5.88
C GLU A 145 16.38 -21.31 7.19
N ALA A 146 15.65 -20.99 8.26
CA ALA A 146 15.75 -21.72 9.52
C ALA A 146 15.16 -23.14 9.42
N MET A 147 14.04 -23.30 8.71
CA MET A 147 13.43 -24.61 8.45
C MET A 147 14.35 -25.51 7.62
N GLU A 148 14.99 -24.97 6.58
CA GLU A 148 15.95 -25.70 5.74
C GLU A 148 17.16 -26.18 6.55
N LYS A 149 17.73 -25.30 7.40
CA LYS A 149 18.82 -25.69 8.32
C LYS A 149 18.38 -26.73 9.33
N LEU A 150 17.16 -26.62 9.86
CA LEU A 150 16.64 -27.58 10.83
C LEU A 150 16.47 -28.95 10.18
N GLN A 151 15.99 -29.00 8.93
CA GLN A 151 15.88 -30.23 8.17
C GLN A 151 17.25 -30.88 7.92
N SER A 152 18.26 -30.11 7.49
CA SER A 152 19.61 -30.67 7.26
C SER A 152 20.26 -31.21 8.54
N VAL A 153 20.06 -30.52 9.67
CA VAL A 153 20.51 -31.00 10.98
C VAL A 153 19.77 -32.28 11.37
N GLN A 154 18.45 -32.36 11.15
CA GLN A 154 17.70 -33.60 11.43
C GLN A 154 18.19 -34.78 10.58
N GLU A 155 18.47 -34.57 9.29
CA GLU A 155 18.99 -35.61 8.39
C GLU A 155 20.38 -36.10 8.83
N THR A 156 21.29 -35.17 9.16
CA THR A 156 22.63 -35.54 9.67
C THR A 156 22.57 -36.25 11.01
N LEU A 157 21.69 -35.82 11.93
CA LEU A 157 21.51 -36.47 13.24
C LEU A 157 20.94 -37.88 13.08
N ALA A 158 19.98 -38.08 12.16
CA ALA A 158 19.47 -39.40 11.81
C ALA A 158 20.57 -40.32 11.25
N GLY A 159 21.42 -39.80 10.35
CA GLY A 159 22.56 -40.54 9.81
C GLY A 159 23.59 -40.93 10.86
N LEU A 160 24.00 -39.97 11.72
CA LEU A 160 24.93 -40.23 12.83
C LEU A 160 24.36 -41.24 13.82
N LYS A 161 23.05 -41.18 14.09
CA LYS A 161 22.39 -42.14 14.97
C LYS A 161 22.44 -43.55 14.39
N SER A 162 22.17 -43.71 13.09
CA SER A 162 22.30 -45.00 12.40
C SER A 162 23.73 -45.56 12.48
N GLN A 163 24.74 -44.73 12.22
CA GLN A 163 26.15 -45.13 12.31
C GLN A 163 26.56 -45.48 13.74
N PHE A 164 26.06 -44.74 14.73
CA PHE A 164 26.31 -45.02 16.13
C PHE A 164 25.71 -46.36 16.54
N ASP A 165 24.46 -46.62 16.13
CA ASP A 165 23.77 -47.88 16.43
C ASP A 165 24.49 -49.08 15.77
N GLU A 166 24.90 -48.97 14.49
CA GLU A 166 25.69 -49.99 13.79
C GLU A 166 27.05 -50.25 14.47
N SER A 167 27.80 -49.19 14.79
CA SER A 167 29.12 -49.33 15.41
C SER A 167 29.02 -49.89 16.83
N ASN A 168 27.94 -49.60 17.55
CA ASN A 168 27.68 -50.18 18.86
C ASN A 168 27.32 -51.67 18.76
N GLU A 169 26.57 -52.08 17.73
CA GLU A 169 26.27 -53.49 17.46
C GLU A 169 27.53 -54.28 17.06
N GLU A 170 28.39 -53.72 16.20
CA GLU A 170 29.70 -54.30 15.88
C GLU A 170 30.59 -54.43 17.12
N LYS A 171 30.63 -53.41 17.96
CA LYS A 171 31.37 -53.46 19.22
C LYS A 171 30.84 -54.58 20.13
N GLU A 172 29.53 -54.72 20.28
CA GLU A 172 28.92 -55.79 21.09
C GLU A 172 29.21 -57.20 20.53
N THR A 173 29.23 -57.36 19.21
CA THR A 173 29.56 -58.67 18.61
C THR A 173 31.04 -59.01 18.79
N LEU A 174 31.95 -58.06 18.59
CA LEU A 174 33.37 -58.24 18.81
C LEU A 174 33.71 -58.49 20.28
N THR A 175 33.05 -57.82 21.23
CA THR A 175 33.27 -58.09 22.67
C THR A 175 32.82 -59.50 23.03
N LYS A 176 31.66 -59.96 22.54
CA LYS A 176 31.22 -61.35 22.72
C LYS A 176 32.21 -62.35 22.14
N GLN A 177 32.71 -62.12 20.92
CA GLN A 177 33.72 -62.98 20.30
C GLN A 177 35.03 -63.00 21.09
N ALA A 178 35.46 -61.85 21.63
CA ALA A 178 36.66 -61.74 22.44
C ALA A 178 36.51 -62.49 23.77
N GLU A 179 35.35 -62.42 24.43
CA GLU A 179 35.04 -63.20 25.64
C GLU A 179 35.02 -64.71 25.35
N ASP A 180 34.43 -65.14 24.23
CA ASP A 180 34.43 -66.52 23.78
C ASP A 180 35.84 -67.03 23.47
N LEU A 181 36.67 -66.22 22.82
CA LEU A 181 38.07 -66.55 22.55
C LEU A 181 38.88 -66.67 23.85
N LYS A 182 38.68 -65.72 24.78
CA LYS A 182 39.35 -65.73 26.08
C LYS A 182 39.00 -66.99 26.88
N THR A 183 37.72 -67.34 26.96
CA THR A 183 37.30 -68.57 27.66
C THR A 183 37.82 -69.84 26.99
N LYS A 184 37.91 -69.88 25.66
CA LYS A 184 38.56 -71.00 24.93
C LYS A 184 40.06 -71.07 25.23
N LEU A 185 40.76 -69.94 25.27
CA LEU A 185 42.18 -69.84 25.61
C LEU A 185 42.44 -70.34 27.05
N GLU A 186 41.67 -69.87 28.03
CA GLU A 186 41.78 -70.32 29.42
C GLU A 186 41.55 -71.84 29.57
N ARG A 187 40.63 -72.42 28.78
CA ARG A 187 40.42 -73.88 28.74
C ARG A 187 41.61 -74.60 28.14
N ALA A 188 42.17 -74.08 27.05
CA ALA A 188 43.35 -74.67 26.40
C ALA A 188 44.58 -74.60 27.31
N GLU A 189 44.81 -73.48 28.00
CA GLU A 189 45.89 -73.33 28.99
C GLU A 189 45.76 -74.35 30.12
N LYS A 190 44.55 -74.52 30.69
CA LYS A 190 44.31 -75.54 31.74
C LYS A 190 44.58 -76.97 31.27
N LEU A 191 44.28 -77.28 30.00
CA LEU A 191 44.58 -78.60 29.41
C LEU A 191 46.09 -78.79 29.25
N VAL A 192 46.80 -77.78 28.75
CA VAL A 192 48.27 -77.83 28.60
C VAL A 192 48.96 -77.94 29.95
N SER A 193 48.55 -77.17 30.95
CA SER A 193 49.12 -77.24 32.30
C SER A 193 48.75 -78.52 33.07
N GLY A 194 47.69 -79.23 32.66
CA GLY A 194 47.30 -80.51 33.23
C GLY A 194 47.99 -81.72 32.58
N LEU A 195 48.65 -81.54 31.43
CA LEU A 195 49.43 -82.56 30.73
C LEU A 195 50.94 -82.50 31.04
N ALA A 196 51.44 -81.37 31.52
CA ALA A 196 52.83 -81.17 31.96
C ALA A 196 52.99 -81.55 33.44
#